data_AF-A0A1F2TWU0-F1
#
_entry.id   AF-A0A1F2TWU0-F1
#
_cell.length_a   1.000
_cell.length_b   1.000
_cell.length_c   1.000
_cell.angle_alpha   90.00
_cell.angle_beta   90.00
_cell.angle_gamma   90.00
#
_symmetry.space_group_name_H-M   'P 1'
#
loop_
_entity.id
_entity.type
_entity.pdbx_description
1 polymer ?
#
loop_
_entity_poly.entity_id
_entity_poly.type
_entity_poly.pdbx_seq_one_letter_code
_entity_poly.pdbx_strand_id
1 'polypeptide(L)'
;MDLSIERDTPDRLVCTLREGPRSVVLTSSDAEAAAADLLAAIDSAAVTGYGECLWQEAAGDYRWMFKRTGSHVTVATLWSTGTLTGWQNVLQFDMEFAALADRVRAEIARLGAHVP
;
A
#
# COMPACT_ATOMS: atom_id res chain seq x y z
N MET A 1 -7.47 4.39 10.49
CA MET A 1 -6.66 3.30 9.90
C MET A 1 -5.27 3.35 10.50
N ASP A 2 -4.74 2.22 10.95
CA ASP A 2 -3.33 2.05 11.26
C ASP A 2 -2.65 1.23 10.14
N LEU A 3 -1.43 1.63 9.78
CA LEU A 3 -0.64 1.05 8.70
C LEU A 3 0.77 0.82 9.23
N SER A 4 1.30 -0.38 9.03
CA SER A 4 2.68 -0.73 9.37
C SER A 4 3.32 -1.48 8.22
N ILE A 5 4.59 -1.19 7.93
CA ILE A 5 5.32 -1.83 6.83
C ILE A 5 6.60 -2.43 7.39
N GLU A 6 6.89 -3.68 7.09
CA GLU A 6 8.12 -4.35 7.48
C GLU A 6 8.72 -5.16 6.32
N ARG A 7 10.02 -5.43 6.44
CA ARG A 7 10.70 -6.43 5.60
C ARG A 7 10.66 -7.75 6.35
N ASP A 8 9.95 -8.73 5.81
CA ASP A 8 9.93 -10.10 6.33
C ASP A 8 11.21 -10.86 5.92
N THR A 9 11.66 -10.62 4.68
CA THR A 9 12.97 -11.02 4.15
C THR A 9 13.58 -9.82 3.41
N PRO A 10 14.85 -9.87 2.95
CA PRO A 10 15.44 -8.77 2.18
C PRO A 10 14.61 -8.36 0.96
N ASP A 11 13.98 -9.33 0.31
CA ASP A 11 13.21 -9.14 -0.93
C ASP A 11 11.70 -9.03 -0.69
N ARG A 12 11.22 -9.29 0.53
CA ARG A 12 9.77 -9.36 0.80
C ARG A 12 9.29 -8.23 1.69
N LEU A 13 8.35 -7.44 1.17
CA LEU A 13 7.64 -6.40 1.92
C LEU A 13 6.33 -6.95 2.46
N VAL A 14 6.02 -6.60 3.70
CA VAL A 14 4.75 -6.91 4.35
C VAL A 14 4.14 -5.62 4.85
N CYS A 15 2.92 -5.31 4.41
CA CYS A 15 2.13 -4.21 4.94
C CYS A 15 0.92 -4.76 5.67
N THR A 16 0.78 -4.36 6.93
CA THR A 16 -0.40 -4.66 7.73
C THR A 16 -1.25 -3.42 7.88
N LEU A 17 -2.53 -3.53 7.47
CA LEU A 17 -3.56 -2.51 7.62
C LEU A 17 -4.54 -2.92 8.72
N ARG A 18 -4.80 -2.06 9.69
CA ARG A 18 -5.71 -2.31 10.82
C ARG A 18 -6.80 -1.24 10.97
N GLU A 19 -8.04 -1.68 10.99
CA GLU A 19 -9.22 -0.86 11.26
C GLU A 19 -10.12 -1.54 12.30
N GLY A 20 -10.02 -1.07 13.55
CA GLY A 20 -10.71 -1.71 14.68
C GLY A 20 -10.32 -3.19 14.78
N PRO A 21 -11.28 -4.13 14.75
CA PRO A 21 -10.99 -5.57 14.80
C PRO A 21 -10.51 -6.16 13.47
N ARG A 22 -10.58 -5.40 12.36
CA ARG A 22 -10.18 -5.90 11.03
C ARG A 22 -8.70 -5.67 10.83
N SER A 23 -8.00 -6.70 10.40
CA SER A 23 -6.59 -6.64 10.00
C SER A 23 -6.43 -7.34 8.65
N VAL A 24 -5.73 -6.71 7.73
CA VAL A 24 -5.36 -7.27 6.43
C VAL A 24 -3.86 -7.19 6.30
N VAL A 25 -3.26 -8.25 5.73
CA VAL A 25 -1.84 -8.31 5.41
C VAL A 25 -1.71 -8.37 3.89
N LEU A 26 -0.96 -7.43 3.33
CA LEU A 26 -0.61 -7.37 1.92
C LEU A 26 0.89 -7.56 1.80
N THR A 27 1.32 -8.28 0.77
CA THR A 27 2.73 -8.60 0.60
C THR A 27 3.19 -8.33 -0.82
N SER A 28 4.48 -8.12 -0.98
CA SER A 28 5.14 -8.12 -2.28
C SER A 28 6.44 -8.89 -2.22
N SER A 29 6.76 -9.61 -3.29
CA SER A 29 8.01 -10.34 -3.46
C SER A 29 9.20 -9.50 -3.93
N ASP A 30 9.02 -8.18 -4.13
CA ASP A 30 10.09 -7.22 -4.38
C ASP A 30 9.93 -6.02 -3.43
N ALA A 31 10.71 -6.01 -2.36
CA ALA A 31 10.55 -5.04 -1.30
C ALA A 31 10.95 -3.62 -1.69
N GLU A 32 11.94 -3.49 -2.57
CA GLU A 32 12.42 -2.17 -3.00
C GLU A 32 11.46 -1.55 -4.00
N ALA A 33 11.03 -2.32 -5.00
CA ALA A 33 10.04 -1.86 -5.97
C ALA A 33 8.70 -1.54 -5.28
N ALA A 34 8.21 -2.41 -4.41
CA ALA A 34 6.93 -2.20 -3.71
C ALA A 34 6.91 -0.93 -2.86
N ALA A 35 8.02 -0.61 -2.18
CA ALA A 35 8.16 0.61 -1.39
C ALA A 35 8.24 1.86 -2.28
N ALA A 36 9.04 1.81 -3.35
CA ALA A 36 9.17 2.91 -4.30
C ALA A 36 7.84 3.21 -5.00
N ASP A 37 7.14 2.19 -5.46
CA ASP A 37 5.86 2.32 -6.16
C ASP A 37 4.76 2.85 -5.23
N LEU A 38 4.74 2.43 -3.95
CA LEU A 38 3.80 2.95 -2.98
C LEU A 38 4.03 4.45 -2.71
N LEU A 39 5.28 4.89 -2.61
CA LEU A 39 5.61 6.33 -2.50
C LEU A 39 5.19 7.10 -3.74
N ALA A 40 5.52 6.58 -4.93
CA ALA A 40 5.15 7.22 -6.19
C ALA A 40 3.63 7.34 -6.35
N ALA A 41 2.86 6.34 -5.92
CA ALA A 41 1.40 6.39 -5.92
C ALA A 41 0.86 7.47 -4.96
N ILE A 42 1.41 7.58 -3.75
CA ILE A 42 1.05 8.65 -2.80
C ILE A 42 1.37 10.03 -3.40
N ASP A 43 2.54 10.21 -4.01
CA ASP A 43 2.93 11.47 -4.61
C ASP A 43 2.05 11.82 -5.83
N SER A 44 1.69 10.84 -6.66
CA SER A 44 0.71 11.01 -7.74
C SER A 44 -0.65 11.45 -7.20
N ALA A 45 -1.14 10.83 -6.13
CA ALA A 45 -2.40 11.20 -5.49
C ALA A 45 -2.36 12.62 -4.89
N ALA A 46 -1.19 13.06 -4.41
CA ALA A 46 -1.00 14.43 -3.92
C ALA A 46 -1.18 15.47 -5.04
N VAL A 47 -0.66 15.19 -6.24
CA VAL A 47 -0.63 16.14 -7.37
C VAL A 47 -1.90 16.07 -8.21
N THR A 48 -2.33 14.87 -8.58
CA THR A 48 -3.39 14.65 -9.58
C THR A 48 -4.74 14.31 -8.97
N GLY A 49 -4.78 14.01 -7.66
CA GLY A 49 -5.95 13.48 -6.99
C GLY A 49 -6.13 11.96 -7.13
N TYR A 50 -5.26 11.29 -7.91
CA TYR A 50 -5.28 9.83 -8.07
C TYR A 50 -3.87 9.23 -8.07
N GLY A 51 -3.72 8.04 -7.50
CA GLY A 51 -2.48 7.27 -7.57
C GLY A 51 -2.77 5.79 -7.46
N GLU A 52 -1.93 4.97 -8.05
CA GLU A 52 -2.05 3.52 -7.95
C GLU A 52 -0.70 2.84 -8.07
N CYS A 53 -0.59 1.66 -7.48
CA CYS A 53 0.55 0.77 -7.66
C CYS A 53 0.11 -0.69 -7.63
N LEU A 54 0.99 -1.58 -8.11
CA LEU A 54 0.79 -3.02 -8.12
C LEU A 54 1.90 -3.67 -7.31
N TRP A 55 1.51 -4.55 -6.39
CA TRP A 55 2.43 -5.41 -5.66
C TRP A 55 2.27 -6.83 -6.18
N GLN A 56 3.34 -7.33 -6.79
CA GLN A 56 3.34 -8.65 -7.40
C GLN A 56 3.66 -9.72 -6.37
N GLU A 57 2.96 -10.85 -6.49
CA GLU A 57 3.18 -12.08 -5.75
C GLU A 57 3.09 -13.27 -6.71
N ALA A 58 3.72 -14.39 -6.35
CA ALA A 58 3.67 -15.59 -7.19
C ALA A 58 2.24 -16.13 -7.38
N ALA A 59 1.36 -15.89 -6.41
CA ALA A 59 -0.03 -16.36 -6.41
C ALA A 59 -1.03 -15.35 -7.00
N GLY A 60 -0.60 -14.13 -7.35
CA GLY A 60 -1.47 -13.06 -7.80
C GLY A 60 -0.89 -11.67 -7.55
N ASP A 61 -1.68 -10.63 -7.82
CA ASP A 61 -1.25 -9.25 -7.66
C ASP A 61 -2.20 -8.50 -6.71
N TYR A 62 -1.63 -7.66 -5.86
CA TYR A 62 -2.37 -6.64 -5.13
C TYR A 62 -2.34 -5.31 -5.89
N ARG A 63 -3.51 -4.74 -6.19
CA ARG A 63 -3.61 -3.37 -6.71
C ARG A 63 -4.00 -2.41 -5.59
N TRP A 64 -3.19 -1.38 -5.39
CA TRP A 64 -3.48 -0.27 -4.52
C TRP A 64 -4.04 0.89 -5.35
N MET A 65 -5.09 1.54 -4.85
CA MET A 65 -5.66 2.73 -5.47
C MET A 65 -5.89 3.79 -4.40
N PHE A 66 -5.49 5.01 -4.70
CA PHE A 66 -5.62 6.19 -3.85
C PHE A 66 -6.43 7.22 -4.61
N LYS A 67 -7.63 7.52 -4.14
CA LYS A 67 -8.49 8.55 -4.73
C LYS A 67 -8.67 9.69 -3.73
N ARG A 68 -7.96 10.80 -3.96
CA ARG A 68 -7.98 11.97 -3.09
C ARG A 68 -9.08 12.94 -3.52
N THR A 69 -9.86 13.40 -2.55
CA THR A 69 -10.90 14.43 -2.69
C THR A 69 -10.70 15.48 -1.60
N GLY A 70 -10.09 16.61 -1.93
CA GLY A 70 -9.74 17.64 -0.95
C GLY A 70 -8.68 17.17 0.04
N SER A 71 -8.99 17.19 1.34
CA SER A 71 -8.11 16.69 2.40
C SER A 71 -8.20 15.17 2.59
N HIS A 72 -9.26 14.54 2.08
CA HIS A 72 -9.53 13.13 2.29
C HIS A 72 -9.00 12.27 1.14
N VAL A 73 -8.73 11.00 1.43
CA VAL A 73 -8.38 9.97 0.46
C VAL A 73 -9.15 8.69 0.74
N THR A 74 -9.75 8.13 -0.31
CA THR A 74 -10.22 6.75 -0.32
C THR A 74 -9.07 5.86 -0.76
N VAL A 75 -8.71 4.88 0.06
CA VAL A 75 -7.74 3.85 -0.26
C VAL A 75 -8.48 2.55 -0.50
N ALA A 76 -8.19 1.89 -1.61
CA ALA A 76 -8.71 0.56 -1.91
C ALA A 76 -7.55 -0.37 -2.28
N THR A 77 -7.57 -1.58 -1.72
CA THR A 77 -6.66 -2.66 -2.09
C THR A 77 -7.45 -3.80 -2.68
N LEU A 78 -7.07 -4.22 -3.88
CA LEU A 78 -7.71 -5.30 -4.63
C LEU A 78 -6.73 -6.46 -4.79
N TRP A 79 -7.22 -7.69 -4.85
CA TRP A 79 -6.44 -8.89 -5.14
C TRP A 79 -6.94 -9.55 -6.42
N SER A 80 -6.02 -10.08 -7.22
CA SER A 80 -6.33 -10.88 -8.40
C SER A 80 -5.35 -12.04 -8.51
N THR A 81 -5.84 -13.25 -8.72
CA THR A 81 -5.01 -14.45 -8.98
C THR A 81 -4.79 -14.70 -10.47
N GLY A 82 -5.06 -13.70 -11.33
CA GLY A 82 -4.93 -13.79 -12.78
C GLY A 82 -6.13 -13.19 -13.53
N THR A 83 -6.04 -13.15 -14.86
CA THR A 83 -7.03 -12.47 -15.71
C THR A 83 -8.44 -13.05 -15.66
N LEU A 84 -8.60 -14.32 -15.24
CA LEU A 84 -9.88 -15.03 -15.22
C LEU A 84 -10.73 -14.75 -13.97
N THR A 85 -10.11 -14.44 -12.83
CA THR A 85 -10.82 -14.29 -11.54
C THR A 85 -11.28 -12.85 -11.27
N GLY A 86 -10.74 -11.89 -12.02
CA GLY A 86 -11.04 -10.46 -11.84
C GLY A 86 -10.47 -9.90 -10.54
N TRP A 87 -10.79 -8.64 -10.25
CA TRP A 87 -10.33 -7.96 -9.04
C TRP A 87 -11.32 -8.16 -7.89
N GLN A 88 -10.81 -8.63 -6.75
CA GLN A 88 -11.57 -8.81 -5.51
C GLN A 88 -11.19 -7.72 -4.52
N ASN A 89 -12.17 -7.07 -3.89
CA ASN A 89 -11.88 -6.11 -2.84
C ASN A 89 -11.31 -6.82 -1.60
N VAL A 90 -10.13 -6.41 -1.17
CA VAL A 90 -9.49 -6.89 0.06
C VAL A 90 -9.82 -5.95 1.21
N LEU A 91 -9.69 -4.64 0.98
CA LEU A 91 -9.98 -3.61 1.95
C LEU A 91 -10.30 -2.30 1.23
N GLN A 92 -11.16 -1.49 1.85
CA GLN A 92 -11.39 -0.11 1.47
C GLN A 92 -11.63 0.73 2.71
N PHE A 93 -11.00 1.89 2.79
CA PHE A 93 -11.17 2.83 3.89
C PHE A 93 -10.94 4.27 3.44
N ASP A 94 -11.45 5.22 4.22
CA ASP A 94 -11.27 6.66 4.03
C ASP A 94 -10.47 7.23 5.20
N MET A 95 -9.55 8.15 4.91
CA MET A 95 -8.86 8.92 5.94
C MET A 95 -8.32 10.25 5.43
N GLU A 96 -7.77 11.05 6.33
CA GLU A 96 -7.02 12.26 5.99
C GLU A 96 -5.75 11.90 5.19
N PHE A 97 -5.59 12.53 4.02
CA PHE A 97 -4.50 12.25 3.10
C PHE A 97 -3.14 12.58 3.70
N ALA A 98 -3.02 13.70 4.40
CA ALA A 98 -1.77 14.09 5.06
C ALA A 98 -1.32 13.03 6.07
N ALA A 99 -2.24 12.54 6.90
CA ALA A 99 -1.95 11.49 7.87
C ALA A 99 -1.50 10.18 7.19
N LEU A 100 -2.14 9.79 6.08
CA LEU A 100 -1.72 8.62 5.31
C LEU A 100 -0.32 8.80 4.71
N ALA A 101 -0.09 9.92 4.04
CA ALA A 101 1.15 10.20 3.34
C ALA A 101 2.34 10.26 4.32
N ASP A 102 2.16 10.93 5.46
CA ASP A 102 3.17 11.00 6.52
C ASP A 102 3.45 9.61 7.10
N ARG A 103 2.41 8.79 7.32
CA ARG A 103 2.56 7.42 7.84
C ARG A 103 3.33 6.52 6.87
N VAL A 104 2.97 6.53 5.59
CA VAL A 104 3.64 5.72 4.55
C VAL A 104 5.10 6.12 4.43
N ARG A 105 5.39 7.42 4.35
CA ARG A 105 6.77 7.93 4.26
C ARG A 105 7.60 7.56 5.50
N ALA A 106 7.03 7.69 6.70
CA ALA A 106 7.70 7.32 7.94
C ALA A 106 8.01 5.82 8.00
N GLU A 107 7.06 4.96 7.66
CA GLU A 107 7.26 3.51 7.65
C GLU A 107 8.32 3.09 6.61
N ILE A 108 8.30 3.65 5.41
CA ILE A 108 9.30 3.33 4.37
C ILE A 108 10.69 3.87 4.73
N ALA A 109 10.78 5.08 5.27
CA ALA A 109 12.05 5.63 5.76
C ALA A 109 12.68 4.76 6.86
N ARG A 110 11.84 4.19 7.74
CA ARG A 110 12.30 3.25 8.78
C ARG A 110 12.93 1.99 8.21
N LEU A 111 12.49 1.51 7.03
CA LEU A 111 13.10 0.36 6.35
C LEU A 111 14.54 0.65 5.91
N GLY A 112 14.79 1.84 5.37
CA GLY A 112 16.13 2.28 4.93
C GLY A 112 17.07 2.65 6.08
N ALA A 113 16.54 2.95 7.26
CA ALA A 113 17.33 3.18 8.47
C ALA A 113 17.79 1.87 9.16
N HIS A 114 17.27 0.72 8.75
CA HIS A 114 17.71 -0.62 9.18
C HIS A 114 18.76 -1.17 8.21
N VAL A 115 19.93 -0.52 8.19
CA VAL A 115 21.16 -1.10 7.63
C VAL A 115 22.06 -1.48 8.81
N PRO A 116 22.27 -2.78 9.11
CA PRO A 116 23.29 -3.20 10.07
C PRO A 116 24.71 -2.85 9.61
#